data_AF-A0A3Q7YLM5-F1
#
_entry.id   AF-A0A3Q7YLM5-F1
#
_cell.length_a   1.000
_cell.length_b   1.000
_cell.length_c   1.000
_cell.angle_alpha   90.00
_cell.angle_beta   90.00
_cell.angle_gamma   90.00
#
_symmetry.space_group_name_H-M   'P 1'
#
loop_
_entity.id
_entity.type
_entity.pdbx_description
1 polymer ?
#
loop_
_entity_poly.entity_id
_entity_poly.type
_entity_poly.pdbx_seq_one_letter_code
_entity_poly.pdbx_strand_id
1 'polypeptide(L)'
;KHFNDPGSELEHWTPPDWKAQPSFLARICDSEIKQFGSDVNGLWKELGRRIKDEVKENPDQYSIIYVPNPFIVPSSNCREYRYWESFWIIRGLLQCGMHQTARGMIDNYLELVKQYGFVPGCGRIYCSGRSNPPLLIMMVKAYVEVTKDEQYAIEALPLLETEYDTFISKHSVQVKGRTMY
;
A
#
# COMPACT_ATOMS: atom_id res chain seq x y z
N LYS A 1 -4.86 10.58 29.62
CA LYS A 1 -3.84 10.07 30.56
C LYS A 1 -3.63 8.54 30.49
N HIS A 2 -4.54 7.77 29.90
CA HIS A 2 -4.39 6.31 29.75
C HIS A 2 -4.08 5.84 28.31
N PHE A 3 -3.99 6.77 27.36
CA PHE A 3 -3.64 6.48 25.97
C PHE A 3 -2.28 7.11 25.67
N ASN A 4 -1.49 6.41 24.86
CA ASN A 4 -0.28 6.96 24.27
C ASN A 4 -0.64 8.09 23.31
N ASP A 5 0.38 8.87 22.92
CA ASP A 5 0.20 9.94 21.95
C ASP A 5 -0.23 9.38 20.58
N PRO A 6 -1.07 10.12 19.83
CA PRO A 6 -1.47 9.78 18.47
C PRO A 6 -0.31 9.40 17.56
N GLY A 7 -0.31 8.18 17.00
CA GLY A 7 0.72 7.72 16.05
C GLY A 7 1.98 7.13 16.71
N SER A 8 1.99 6.98 18.04
CA SER A 8 3.08 6.33 18.78
C SER A 8 3.35 4.88 18.36
N GLU A 9 2.40 4.22 17.69
CA GLU A 9 2.51 2.88 17.12
C GLU A 9 3.37 2.81 15.84
N LEU A 10 3.72 3.97 15.27
CA LEU A 10 4.53 4.07 14.06
C LEU A 10 5.93 4.62 14.36
N GLU A 11 6.89 4.15 13.60
CA GLU A 11 8.23 4.74 13.51
C GLU A 11 8.46 5.33 12.11
N HIS A 12 9.25 6.40 12.04
CA HIS A 12 9.71 6.92 10.77
C HIS A 12 10.61 5.89 10.09
N TRP A 13 10.41 5.70 8.79
CA TRP A 13 11.22 4.80 7.99
C TRP A 13 11.59 5.47 6.67
N THR A 14 12.88 5.46 6.33
CA THR A 14 13.36 5.93 5.03
C THR A 14 13.52 4.74 4.09
N PRO A 15 12.91 4.77 2.89
CA PRO A 15 13.06 3.69 1.91
C PRO A 15 14.52 3.45 1.50
N PRO A 16 15.04 2.22 1.60
CA PRO A 16 16.46 1.92 1.35
C PRO A 16 16.83 1.96 -0.14
N ASP A 17 15.84 1.79 -1.03
CA ASP A 17 16.00 1.81 -2.48
C ASP A 17 15.71 3.19 -3.10
N TRP A 18 15.51 4.22 -2.26
CA TRP A 18 15.34 5.60 -2.71
C TRP A 18 16.60 6.14 -3.38
N LYS A 19 16.42 6.91 -4.46
CA LYS A 19 17.51 7.58 -5.18
C LYS A 19 17.17 9.05 -5.36
N ALA A 20 18.16 9.93 -5.17
CA ALA A 20 17.97 11.36 -5.34
C ALA A 20 17.66 11.76 -6.80
N GLN A 21 18.19 10.99 -7.75
CA GLN A 21 18.01 11.21 -9.19
C GLN A 21 17.42 9.95 -9.84
N PRO A 22 16.12 9.68 -9.65
CA PRO A 22 15.46 8.56 -10.31
C PRO A 22 15.43 8.76 -11.82
N SER A 23 15.43 7.66 -12.57
CA SER A 23 15.60 7.68 -14.04
C SER A 23 14.54 8.49 -14.78
N PHE A 24 13.34 8.64 -14.22
CA PHE A 24 12.27 9.42 -14.85
C PHE A 24 12.61 10.91 -14.96
N LEU A 25 13.38 11.46 -14.01
CA LEU A 25 13.75 12.89 -14.03
C LEU A 25 14.62 13.23 -15.24
N ALA A 26 15.48 12.30 -15.67
CA ALA A 26 16.34 12.49 -16.85
C ALA A 26 15.53 12.71 -18.14
N ARG A 27 14.27 12.27 -18.17
CA ARG A 27 13.37 12.40 -19.33
C ARG A 27 12.60 13.71 -19.35
N ILE A 28 12.70 14.53 -18.30
CA ILE A 28 11.99 15.81 -18.19
C ILE A 28 12.91 16.93 -18.66
N CYS A 29 12.53 17.63 -19.73
CA CYS A 29 13.31 18.75 -20.27
C CYS A 29 13.05 20.06 -19.52
N ASP A 30 11.79 20.31 -19.15
CA ASP A 30 11.39 21.52 -18.44
C ASP A 30 11.95 21.55 -17.01
N SER A 31 12.62 22.64 -16.64
CA SER A 31 13.30 22.76 -15.36
C SER A 31 12.34 22.84 -14.17
N GLU A 32 11.19 23.49 -14.32
CA GLU A 32 10.20 23.62 -13.25
C GLU A 32 9.53 22.27 -12.98
N ILE A 33 9.14 21.56 -14.04
CA ILE A 33 8.54 20.22 -13.92
C ILE A 33 9.57 19.22 -13.38
N LYS A 34 10.86 19.34 -13.77
CA LYS A 34 11.93 18.49 -13.22
C LYS A 34 12.12 18.76 -11.73
N GLN A 35 12.11 20.02 -11.30
CA GLN A 35 12.20 20.36 -9.88
C GLN A 35 11.01 19.81 -9.10
N PHE A 36 9.78 20.01 -9.60
CA PHE A 36 8.58 19.43 -9.00
C PHE A 36 8.66 17.91 -8.84
N GLY A 37 9.13 17.20 -9.88
CA GLY A 37 9.34 15.75 -9.80
C GLY A 37 10.40 15.35 -8.77
N SER A 38 11.45 16.14 -8.62
CA SER A 38 12.48 15.95 -7.58
C SER A 38 11.90 16.16 -6.18
N ASP A 39 11.08 17.18 -5.99
CA ASP A 39 10.42 17.49 -4.73
C ASP A 39 9.46 16.36 -4.33
N VAL A 40 8.62 15.89 -5.27
CA VAL A 40 7.74 14.73 -5.07
C VAL A 40 8.55 13.47 -4.70
N ASN A 41 9.67 13.21 -5.37
CA ASN A 41 10.55 12.10 -5.03
C ASN A 41 11.12 12.25 -3.60
N GLY A 42 11.37 13.48 -3.14
CA GLY A 42 11.82 13.77 -1.78
C GLY A 42 10.81 13.32 -0.70
N LEU A 43 9.50 13.44 -1.00
CA LEU A 43 8.43 13.09 -0.06
C LEU A 43 8.43 11.61 0.34
N TRP A 44 8.94 10.70 -0.50
CA TRP A 44 9.01 9.27 -0.15
C TRP A 44 9.82 9.00 1.11
N LYS A 45 10.84 9.82 1.39
CA LYS A 45 11.61 9.73 2.64
C LYS A 45 10.78 10.18 3.84
N GLU A 46 9.97 11.23 3.67
CA GLU A 46 9.19 11.82 4.76
C GLU A 46 7.95 11.01 5.12
N LEU A 47 7.35 10.34 4.13
CA LEU A 47 6.09 9.62 4.24
C LEU A 47 6.26 8.14 4.57
N GLY A 48 7.49 7.62 4.64
CA GLY A 48 7.73 6.23 5.01
C GLY A 48 7.51 5.97 6.50
N ARG A 49 6.76 4.91 6.80
CA ARG A 49 6.43 4.47 8.15
C ARG A 49 6.64 2.97 8.28
N ARG A 50 7.05 2.54 9.46
CA ARG A 50 7.02 1.14 9.87
C ARG A 50 6.17 1.01 11.14
N ILE A 51 5.44 -0.09 11.27
CA ILE A 51 4.73 -0.42 12.50
C ILE A 51 5.74 -1.03 13.47
N LYS A 52 5.77 -0.53 14.70
CA LYS A 52 6.66 -1.06 15.73
C LYS A 52 6.32 -2.53 16.04
N ASP A 53 7.34 -3.29 16.41
CA ASP A 53 7.17 -4.72 16.73
C ASP A 53 6.28 -4.94 17.97
N GLU A 54 6.19 -3.97 18.89
CA GLU A 54 5.27 -4.01 20.05
C GLU A 54 3.80 -4.18 19.66
N VAL A 55 3.40 -3.67 18.48
CA VAL A 55 2.03 -3.79 17.95
C VAL A 55 1.76 -5.23 17.52
N LYS A 56 2.77 -5.93 17.00
CA LYS A 56 2.69 -7.35 16.66
C LYS A 56 2.55 -8.21 17.91
N GLU A 57 3.27 -7.84 18.97
CA GLU A 57 3.27 -8.57 20.23
C GLU A 57 1.99 -8.35 21.05
N ASN A 58 1.38 -7.16 20.93
CA ASN A 58 0.21 -6.75 21.72
C ASN A 58 -0.93 -6.21 20.84
N PRO A 59 -1.43 -6.94 19.83
CA PRO A 59 -2.35 -6.41 18.82
C PRO A 59 -3.66 -5.85 19.42
N ASP A 60 -4.14 -6.40 20.53
CA ASP A 60 -5.38 -5.97 21.20
C ASP A 60 -5.27 -4.58 21.86
N GLN A 61 -4.06 -4.04 22.02
CA GLN A 61 -3.83 -2.71 22.58
C GLN A 61 -3.82 -1.60 21.51
N TYR A 62 -3.83 -1.96 20.23
CA TYR A 62 -3.71 -1.03 19.13
C TYR A 62 -4.87 -1.16 18.16
N SER A 63 -5.28 -0.02 17.58
CA SER A 63 -6.27 -0.04 16.50
C SER A 63 -5.65 -0.29 15.14
N ILE A 64 -4.33 -0.12 14.97
CA ILE A 64 -3.65 -0.38 13.70
C ILE A 64 -3.52 -1.89 13.46
N ILE A 65 -3.79 -2.33 12.24
CA ILE A 65 -3.59 -3.73 11.85
C ILE A 65 -2.13 -3.87 11.44
N TYR A 66 -1.41 -4.75 12.16
CA TYR A 66 0.00 -4.99 11.91
C TYR A 66 0.23 -5.57 10.50
N VAL A 67 1.26 -5.06 9.83
CA VAL A 67 1.79 -5.60 8.57
C VAL A 67 3.32 -5.66 8.66
N PRO A 68 3.96 -6.68 8.06
CA PRO A 68 5.38 -6.96 8.30
C PRO A 68 6.33 -5.96 7.63
N ASN A 69 5.97 -5.39 6.49
CA ASN A 69 6.83 -4.48 5.73
C ASN A 69 6.48 -3.00 6.03
N PRO A 70 7.47 -2.10 5.92
CA PRO A 70 7.21 -0.66 5.89
C PRO A 70 6.29 -0.27 4.74
N PHE A 71 5.64 0.88 4.88
CA PHE A 71 4.73 1.43 3.88
C PHE A 71 4.86 2.95 3.81
N ILE A 72 4.36 3.52 2.72
CA ILE A 72 4.28 4.96 2.52
C ILE A 72 2.85 5.41 2.84
N VAL A 73 2.69 6.42 3.70
CA VAL A 73 1.38 7.06 3.97
C VAL A 73 1.05 8.13 2.92
N PRO A 74 -0.24 8.40 2.64
CA PRO A 74 -0.63 9.39 1.62
C PRO A 74 -0.32 10.84 2.02
N SER A 75 -0.18 11.14 3.32
CA SER A 75 0.18 12.47 3.81
C SER A 75 0.83 12.40 5.19
N SER A 76 1.54 13.45 5.58
CA SER A 76 2.21 13.58 6.89
C SER A 76 1.25 13.50 8.08
N ASN A 77 -0.01 13.88 7.88
CA ASN A 77 -1.07 13.80 8.90
C ASN A 77 -1.74 12.42 8.97
N CYS A 78 -1.46 11.54 8.00
CA CYS A 78 -2.03 10.20 7.97
C CYS A 78 -1.19 9.23 8.82
N ARG A 79 -1.88 8.37 9.56
CA ARG A 79 -1.29 7.44 10.55
C ARG A 79 -1.65 5.99 10.25
N GLU A 80 -2.06 5.70 9.02
CA GLU A 80 -2.28 4.32 8.55
C GLU A 80 -2.07 4.24 7.03
N TYR A 81 -1.82 3.03 6.53
CA TYR A 81 -1.93 2.77 5.10
C TYR A 81 -3.40 2.81 4.66
N ARG A 82 -3.62 3.22 3.41
CA ARG A 82 -4.93 3.36 2.78
C ARG A 82 -4.96 2.60 1.48
N TYR A 83 -5.83 1.61 1.35
CA TYR A 83 -5.70 0.57 0.33
C TYR A 83 -5.68 1.14 -1.09
N TRP A 84 -6.77 1.80 -1.50
CA TRP A 84 -6.90 2.31 -2.87
C TRP A 84 -5.88 3.42 -3.22
N GLU A 85 -5.53 4.29 -2.27
CA GLU A 85 -4.52 5.35 -2.42
C GLU A 85 -3.13 4.76 -2.67
N SER A 86 -2.86 3.60 -2.05
CA SER A 86 -1.56 2.94 -2.16
C SER A 86 -1.28 2.38 -3.55
N PHE A 87 -2.30 2.21 -4.40
CA PHE A 87 -2.08 1.86 -5.81
C PHE A 87 -1.29 2.95 -6.53
N TRP A 88 -1.66 4.22 -6.34
CA TRP A 88 -0.98 5.35 -6.96
C TRP A 88 0.42 5.56 -6.39
N ILE A 89 0.58 5.30 -5.09
CA ILE A 89 1.89 5.32 -4.43
C ILE A 89 2.80 4.24 -5.03
N ILE A 90 2.34 2.99 -5.13
CA ILE A 90 3.10 1.88 -5.74
C ILE A 90 3.49 2.22 -7.19
N ARG A 91 2.57 2.78 -7.98
CA ARG A 91 2.86 3.28 -9.32
C ARG A 91 3.99 4.32 -9.34
N GLY A 92 3.97 5.27 -8.41
CA GLY A 92 5.00 6.30 -8.26
C GLY A 92 6.35 5.73 -7.84
N LEU A 93 6.36 4.82 -6.85
CA LEU A 93 7.56 4.12 -6.38
C LEU A 93 8.24 3.35 -7.51
N LEU A 94 7.47 2.60 -8.31
CA LEU A 94 7.97 1.89 -9.48
C LEU A 94 8.59 2.85 -10.51
N GLN A 95 7.98 4.02 -10.75
CA GLN A 95 8.54 5.04 -11.63
C GLN A 95 9.85 5.64 -11.11
N CYS A 96 10.03 5.65 -9.78
CA CYS A 96 11.26 6.06 -9.10
C CYS A 96 12.33 4.95 -9.04
N GLY A 97 12.02 3.74 -9.50
CA GLY A 97 12.90 2.57 -9.40
C GLY A 97 12.96 1.94 -8.01
N MET A 98 11.99 2.24 -7.15
CA MET A 98 11.90 1.77 -5.76
C MET A 98 11.12 0.45 -5.69
N HIS A 99 11.66 -0.59 -6.35
CA HIS A 99 11.01 -1.88 -6.50
C HIS A 99 10.89 -2.66 -5.19
N GLN A 100 11.89 -2.56 -4.30
CA GLN A 100 11.86 -3.24 -3.01
C GLN A 100 10.75 -2.69 -2.13
N THR A 101 10.63 -1.36 -2.06
CA THR A 101 9.57 -0.69 -1.30
C THR A 101 8.19 -0.99 -1.88
N ALA A 102 8.04 -0.95 -3.20
CA ALA A 102 6.80 -1.30 -3.87
C ALA A 102 6.38 -2.75 -3.57
N ARG A 103 7.30 -3.72 -3.68
CA ARG A 103 7.02 -5.13 -3.37
C ARG A 103 6.61 -5.32 -1.92
N GLY A 104 7.33 -4.72 -0.97
CA GLY A 104 6.98 -4.83 0.46
C GLY A 104 5.57 -4.33 0.77
N MET A 105 5.13 -3.24 0.14
CA MET A 105 3.75 -2.77 0.27
C MET A 105 2.73 -3.75 -0.33
N ILE A 106 3.02 -4.36 -1.48
CA ILE A 106 2.15 -5.38 -2.09
C ILE A 106 2.07 -6.62 -1.20
N ASP A 107 3.20 -7.08 -0.66
CA ASP A 107 3.28 -8.23 0.25
C ASP A 107 2.46 -7.99 1.53
N ASN A 108 2.44 -6.76 2.04
CA ASN A 108 1.55 -6.39 3.15
C ASN A 108 0.07 -6.62 2.80
N TYR A 109 -0.36 -6.24 1.60
CA TYR A 109 -1.75 -6.42 1.17
C TYR A 109 -2.10 -7.88 0.91
N LEU A 110 -1.18 -8.66 0.35
CA LEU A 110 -1.35 -10.11 0.21
C LEU A 110 -1.52 -10.79 1.58
N GLU A 111 -0.75 -10.38 2.58
CA GLU A 111 -0.90 -10.88 3.95
C GLU A 111 -2.26 -10.48 4.57
N LEU A 112 -2.77 -9.27 4.28
CA LEU A 112 -4.11 -8.87 4.70
C LEU A 112 -5.20 -9.71 4.03
N VAL A 113 -5.06 -10.05 2.74
CA VAL A 113 -5.99 -10.97 2.06
C VAL A 113 -5.95 -12.35 2.70
N LYS A 114 -4.77 -12.85 3.07
CA LYS A 114 -4.65 -14.13 3.78
C LYS A 114 -5.38 -14.15 5.12
N GLN A 115 -5.39 -13.02 5.84
CA GLN A 115 -6.01 -12.90 7.17
C GLN A 115 -7.53 -12.61 7.11
N TYR A 116 -7.96 -11.74 6.19
CA TYR A 116 -9.32 -11.21 6.15
C TYR A 116 -10.14 -11.70 4.93
N GLY A 117 -9.50 -12.32 3.95
CA GLY A 117 -10.08 -12.66 2.64
C GLY A 117 -10.12 -11.49 1.65
N PHE A 118 -9.74 -10.29 2.08
CA PHE A 118 -9.69 -9.07 1.26
C PHE A 118 -8.79 -8.04 1.95
N VAL A 119 -8.46 -6.94 1.27
CA VAL A 119 -7.73 -5.83 1.88
C VAL A 119 -8.70 -4.83 2.54
N PRO A 120 -8.61 -4.57 3.86
CA PRO A 120 -9.38 -3.51 4.50
C PRO A 120 -9.09 -2.12 3.90
N GLY A 121 -10.09 -1.25 3.81
CA GLY A 121 -9.94 0.07 3.16
C GLY A 121 -8.89 0.98 3.84
N CYS A 122 -8.65 0.76 5.13
CA CYS A 122 -7.57 1.39 5.88
C CYS A 122 -6.95 0.40 6.86
N GLY A 123 -5.71 0.65 7.29
CA GLY A 123 -4.96 -0.21 8.20
C GLY A 123 -5.43 -0.21 9.65
N ARG A 124 -6.74 -0.13 9.92
CA ARG A 124 -7.31 -0.05 11.27
C ARG A 124 -8.40 -1.08 11.47
N ILE A 125 -8.55 -1.59 12.69
CA ILE A 125 -9.54 -2.62 13.03
C ILE A 125 -10.98 -2.21 12.70
N TYR A 126 -11.33 -0.93 12.80
CA TYR A 126 -12.65 -0.41 12.44
C TYR A 126 -12.88 -0.31 10.91
N CYS A 127 -11.85 -0.55 10.10
CA CYS A 127 -11.92 -0.74 8.66
C CYS A 127 -12.00 -2.23 8.28
N SER A 128 -11.83 -3.18 9.21
CA SER A 128 -11.77 -4.62 8.90
C SER A 128 -13.06 -5.21 8.32
N GLY A 129 -14.19 -4.50 8.40
CA GLY A 129 -15.46 -4.89 7.77
C GLY A 129 -15.77 -4.18 6.45
N ARG A 130 -14.85 -3.38 5.90
CA ARG A 130 -15.07 -2.57 4.69
C ARG A 130 -13.84 -2.60 3.80
N SER A 131 -14.04 -2.69 2.49
CA SER A 131 -12.95 -2.59 1.51
C SER A 131 -13.12 -1.35 0.60
N ASN A 132 -12.19 -1.21 -0.33
CA ASN A 132 -12.26 -0.32 -1.48
C ASN A 132 -12.28 -1.18 -2.76
N PRO A 133 -12.30 -0.59 -3.98
CA PRO A 133 -12.16 -1.40 -5.19
C PRO A 133 -10.92 -2.31 -5.13
N PRO A 134 -10.98 -3.54 -5.65
CA PRO A 134 -9.90 -4.53 -5.52
C PRO A 134 -8.76 -4.20 -6.49
N LEU A 135 -7.83 -3.37 -6.03
CA LEU A 135 -6.71 -2.89 -6.85
C LEU A 135 -5.45 -3.78 -6.73
N LEU A 136 -5.42 -4.80 -5.87
CA LEU A 136 -4.21 -5.61 -5.61
C LEU A 136 -3.71 -6.33 -6.87
N ILE A 137 -4.62 -6.85 -7.70
CA ILE A 137 -4.29 -7.41 -9.01
C ILE A 137 -3.55 -6.39 -9.88
N MET A 138 -4.00 -5.13 -9.88
CA MET A 138 -3.36 -4.06 -10.65
C MET A 138 -2.02 -3.63 -10.05
N MET A 139 -1.86 -3.71 -8.72
CA MET A 139 -0.57 -3.47 -8.05
C MET A 139 0.46 -4.54 -8.45
N VAL A 140 0.10 -5.83 -8.37
CA VAL A 140 0.97 -6.94 -8.79
C VAL A 140 1.28 -6.83 -10.28
N LYS A 141 0.27 -6.59 -11.13
CA LYS A 141 0.48 -6.38 -12.57
C LYS A 141 1.47 -5.25 -12.86
N ALA A 142 1.31 -4.09 -12.22
CA ALA A 142 2.21 -2.96 -12.42
C ALA A 142 3.65 -3.28 -11.99
N TYR A 143 3.81 -4.03 -10.89
CA TYR A 143 5.12 -4.50 -10.43
C TYR A 143 5.78 -5.40 -11.49
N VAL A 144 5.07 -6.45 -11.93
CA VAL A 144 5.57 -7.44 -12.89
C VAL A 144 5.88 -6.82 -14.25
N GLU A 145 5.08 -5.84 -14.70
CA GLU A 145 5.36 -5.11 -15.93
C GLU A 145 6.73 -4.41 -15.93
N VAL A 146 7.17 -3.94 -14.76
CA VAL A 146 8.45 -3.23 -14.57
C VAL A 146 9.59 -4.21 -14.29
N THR A 147 9.38 -5.19 -13.42
CA THR A 147 10.45 -6.10 -12.94
C THR A 147 10.62 -7.34 -13.78
N LYS A 148 9.61 -7.71 -14.57
CA LYS A 148 9.51 -8.98 -15.33
C LYS A 148 9.52 -10.23 -14.43
N ASP A 149 9.20 -10.07 -13.15
CA ASP A 149 9.12 -11.17 -12.18
C ASP A 149 7.76 -11.90 -12.30
N GLU A 150 7.60 -12.71 -13.34
CA GLU A 150 6.37 -13.48 -13.57
C GLU A 150 6.12 -14.53 -12.47
N GLN A 151 7.20 -15.06 -11.88
CA GLN A 151 7.12 -16.05 -10.80
C GLN A 151 6.41 -15.45 -9.58
N TYR A 152 6.71 -14.21 -9.22
CA TYR A 152 5.99 -13.50 -8.16
C TYR A 152 4.48 -13.38 -8.43
N ALA A 153 4.10 -13.17 -9.70
CA ALA A 153 2.68 -13.10 -10.08
C ALA A 153 1.97 -14.45 -9.86
N ILE A 154 2.63 -15.55 -10.25
CA ILE A 154 2.12 -16.92 -10.07
C ILE A 154 1.96 -17.24 -8.59
N GLU A 155 2.92 -16.86 -7.76
CA GLU A 155 2.87 -17.06 -6.30
C GLU A 155 1.76 -16.23 -5.64
N ALA A 156 1.52 -15.01 -6.10
CA ALA A 156 0.46 -14.15 -5.58
C ALA A 156 -0.95 -14.55 -6.04
N LEU A 157 -1.07 -15.25 -7.19
CA LEU A 157 -2.34 -15.52 -7.87
C LEU A 157 -3.44 -16.11 -6.97
N PRO A 158 -3.20 -17.11 -6.10
CA PRO A 158 -4.26 -17.65 -5.25
C PRO A 158 -4.88 -16.62 -4.30
N LEU A 159 -4.09 -15.67 -3.80
CA LEU A 159 -4.59 -14.59 -2.93
C LEU A 159 -5.29 -13.51 -3.76
N LEU A 160 -4.82 -13.23 -4.96
CA LEU A 160 -5.50 -12.32 -5.89
C LEU A 160 -6.90 -12.83 -6.26
N GLU A 161 -7.04 -14.14 -6.53
CA GLU A 161 -8.33 -14.80 -6.77
C GLU A 161 -9.22 -14.71 -5.53
N THR A 162 -8.66 -14.97 -4.34
CA THR A 162 -9.39 -14.87 -3.07
C THR A 162 -9.99 -13.47 -2.84
N GLU A 163 -9.20 -12.41 -3.09
CA GLU A 163 -9.71 -11.04 -2.95
C GLU A 163 -10.81 -10.74 -3.98
N TYR A 164 -10.60 -11.14 -5.23
CA TYR A 164 -11.56 -10.92 -6.31
C TYR A 164 -12.91 -11.61 -6.01
N ASP A 165 -12.88 -12.89 -5.65
CA ASP A 165 -14.08 -13.66 -5.31
C ASP A 165 -14.78 -13.08 -4.09
N THR A 166 -14.03 -12.62 -3.09
CA THR A 166 -14.59 -11.95 -1.92
C THR A 166 -15.26 -10.63 -2.29
N PHE A 167 -14.68 -9.86 -3.21
CA PHE A 167 -15.29 -8.62 -3.70
C PHE A 167 -16.60 -8.91 -4.44
N ILE A 168 -16.61 -9.83 -5.40
CA ILE A 168 -17.81 -10.17 -6.19
C ILE A 168 -18.93 -10.73 -5.30
N SER A 169 -18.58 -11.60 -4.34
CA SER A 169 -19.57 -12.26 -3.48
C SER A 169 -20.11 -11.39 -2.35
N LYS A 170 -19.30 -10.49 -1.76
CA LYS A 170 -19.69 -9.71 -0.56
C LYS A 170 -19.93 -8.23 -0.81
N HIS A 171 -19.47 -7.69 -1.94
CA HIS A 171 -19.58 -6.26 -2.28
C HIS A 171 -20.41 -6.06 -3.55
N SER A 172 -21.44 -6.89 -3.75
CA SER A 172 -22.41 -6.70 -4.81
C SER A 172 -23.84 -6.69 -4.28
N VAL A 173 -24.71 -5.91 -4.91
CA VAL A 173 -26.14 -5.86 -4.58
C VAL A 173 -26.97 -5.79 -5.86
N GLN A 174 -28.09 -6.52 -5.87
CA GLN A 174 -29.05 -6.47 -6.98
C GLN A 174 -30.00 -5.28 -6.80
N VAL A 175 -29.99 -4.36 -7.77
CA VAL A 175 -30.89 -3.19 -7.80
C VAL A 175 -31.60 -3.16 -9.13
N LYS A 176 -32.92 -3.41 -9.14
CA LYS A 176 -33.77 -3.40 -10.34
C LYS A 176 -33.22 -4.30 -11.48
N GLY A 177 -32.74 -5.49 -11.14
CA GLY A 177 -32.19 -6.45 -12.11
C GLY A 177 -30.79 -6.10 -12.64
N ARG A 178 -30.09 -5.16 -11.99
CA ARG A 178 -28.70 -4.83 -12.28
C ARG A 178 -27.82 -5.13 -11.07
N THR A 179 -26.67 -5.73 -11.30
CA THR A 179 -25.62 -5.86 -10.28
C THR A 179 -24.92 -4.53 -10.11
N MET A 180 -25.00 -3.96 -8.91
CA MET A 180 -24.18 -2.82 -8.48
C MET A 180 -23.04 -3.35 -7.62
N TYR A 181 -21.85 -2.78 -7.78
CA TYR A 181 -20.66 -3.04 -6.97
C TYR A 181 -20.29 -1.77 -6.20
#